data_AF-A0A836TKU1-F1
#
_entry.id   AF-A0A836TKU1-F1
#
_cell.length_a   1.000
_cell.length_b   1.000
_cell.length_c   1.000
_cell.angle_alpha   90.00
_cell.angle_beta   90.00
_cell.angle_gamma   90.00
#
_symmetry.space_group_name_H-M   'P 1'
#
loop_
_entity.id
_entity.type
_entity.pdbx_description
1 polymer ?
#
loop_
_entity_poly.entity_id
_entity_poly.type
_entity_poly.pdbx_seq_one_letter_code
_entity_poly.pdbx_strand_id
1 'polypeptide(L)' 'MKVTIIATGKCKEKDILSICDTYLKRLKAYFPTKIIEVAQAKGQTREEVQKNEAKI' A
#
# COMPACT_ATOMS: atom_id res chain seq x y z
N MET A 1 17.29 -7.72 7.46
CA MET A 1 15.85 -7.52 7.75
C MET A 1 15.09 -7.40 6.43
N LYS A 2 13.91 -8.01 6.29
CA LYS A 2 13.11 -7.99 5.05
C LYS A 2 11.86 -7.16 5.27
N VAL A 3 11.50 -6.30 4.32
CA VAL A 3 10.31 -5.44 4.40
C VAL A 3 9.26 -5.94 3.42
N THR A 4 8.04 -6.19 3.91
CA THR A 4 6.89 -6.56 3.07
C THR A 4 5.80 -5.52 3.25
N ILE A 5 5.42 -4.85 2.16
CA ILE A 5 4.36 -3.85 2.13
C ILE A 5 3.09 -4.53 1.61
N ILE A 6 2.03 -4.50 2.39
CA ILE A 6 0.73 -5.06 2.02
C ILE A 6 -0.21 -3.88 1.79
N ALA A 7 -0.71 -3.76 0.56
CA ALA A 7 -1.63 -2.70 0.16
C ALA A 7 -2.97 -3.30 -0.27
N THR A 8 -4.07 -2.69 0.17
CA THR A 8 -5.41 -3.07 -0.24
C THR A 8 -5.82 -2.29 -1.49
N GLY A 9 -6.26 -3.01 -2.52
CA GLY A 9 -6.64 -2.43 -3.81
C GLY A 9 -5.44 -2.08 -4.68
N LYS A 10 -5.73 -1.69 -5.94
CA LYS A 10 -4.73 -1.22 -6.90
C LYS A 10 -4.72 0.31 -6.92
N CYS A 11 -3.55 0.92 -6.77
CA CYS A 11 -3.42 2.36 -6.97
C CYS A 11 -3.58 2.69 -8.47
N LYS A 12 -4.50 3.58 -8.82
CA LYS A 12 -4.75 4.02 -10.20
C LYS A 12 -4.12 5.37 -10.52
N GLU A 13 -3.68 6.10 -9.50
CA GLU A 13 -3.16 7.46 -9.61
C GLU A 13 -1.67 7.41 -9.96
N LYS A 14 -1.33 7.85 -11.18
CA LYS A 14 0.03 7.75 -11.73
C LYS A 14 1.07 8.55 -10.95
N ASP A 15 0.69 9.73 -10.46
CA ASP A 15 1.60 10.60 -9.71
C ASP A 15 2.00 9.96 -8.38
N ILE A 16 1.03 9.34 -7.69
CA ILE A 16 1.30 8.61 -6.44
C ILE A 16 2.18 7.38 -6.72
N LEU A 17 1.89 6.61 -7.77
CA LEU A 17 2.72 5.46 -8.14
C LEU A 17 4.18 5.85 -8.40
N SER A 18 4.41 6.94 -9.13
CA SER A 18 5.76 7.45 -9.41
C SER A 18 6.54 7.81 -8.13
N ILE A 19 5.84 8.43 -7.17
CA ILE A 19 6.40 8.77 -5.86
C ILE A 19 6.72 7.49 -5.08
N CYS A 20 5.79 6.55 -5.01
CA CYS A 20 5.99 5.25 -4.35
C CYS A 20 7.22 4.53 -4.90
N ASP A 21 7.34 4.43 -6.22
CA ASP A 21 8.50 3.80 -6.89
C ASP A 21 9.82 4.47 -6.52
N THR A 22 9.82 5.80 -6.39
CA THR A 22 11.01 6.56 -6.00
C THR A 22 11.46 6.21 -4.58
N TYR A 23 10.54 6.14 -3.62
CA TYR A 23 10.85 5.74 -2.25
C TYR A 23 11.23 4.26 -2.14
N LEU A 24 10.57 3.39 -2.90
CA LEU A 24 10.86 1.95 -2.94
C LEU A 24 12.26 1.67 -3.48
N LYS A 25 12.69 2.40 -4.52
CA LYS A 25 14.08 2.29 -5.03
C LYS A 25 15.09 2.64 -3.96
N ARG A 26 14.84 3.69 -3.16
CA ARG A 26 15.70 4.07 -2.04
C ARG A 26 15.71 3.01 -0.95
N LEU A 27 14.55 2.43 -0.64
CA LEU A 27 14.40 1.42 0.41
C LEU A 27 15.08 0.08 0.05
N LYS A 28 15.04 -0.32 -1.23
CA LYS A 28 15.68 -1.55 -1.75
C LYS A 28 17.19 -1.61 -1.51
N ALA A 29 17.85 -0.47 -1.42
CA ALA A 29 19.29 -0.40 -1.15
C ALA A 29 19.64 -0.87 0.28
N TYR A 30 18.71 -0.75 1.22
CA TYR A 30 18.93 -1.09 2.62
C TYR A 30 18.30 -2.43 3.00
N PHE A 31 17.13 -2.74 2.44
CA PHE A 31 16.38 -3.95 2.77
C PHE A 31 15.77 -4.60 1.54
N PRO A 32 15.74 -5.95 1.45
CA PRO A 32 14.92 -6.63 0.47
C PRO A 32 13.44 -6.27 0.68
N THR A 33 12.84 -5.58 -0.29
CA THR A 33 11.44 -5.13 -0.25
C THR A 33 10.55 -5.97 -1.17
N LYS A 34 9.36 -6.34 -0.69
CA LYS A 34 8.30 -6.94 -1.51
C LYS A 34 6.99 -6.17 -1.31
N ILE A 35 6.22 -5.97 -2.38
CA ILE A 35 4.88 -5.38 -2.31
C ILE A 35 3.87 -6.46 -2.67
N ILE A 36 2.78 -6.52 -1.93
CA ILE A 36 1.66 -7.42 -2.16
C ILE A 36 0.40 -6.56 -2.22
N GLU A 37 -0.21 -6.49 -3.40
CA GLU A 37 -1.52 -5.89 -3.59
C GLU A 37 -2.60 -6.95 -3.36
N VAL A 38 -3.46 -6.71 -2.38
CA VAL A 38 -4.59 -7.59 -2.06
C VAL A 38 -5.84 -6.99 -2.66
N ALA A 39 -6.68 -7.80 -3.31
CA ALA A 39 -7.94 -7.32 -3.85
C ALA A 39 -8.82 -6.75 -2.73
N GLN A 40 -9.30 -5.52 -2.91
CA GLN A 40 -10.26 -4.93 -1.99
C GLN A 40 -11.61 -5.64 -2.17
N ALA A 41 -12.19 -6.14 -1.08
CA ALA A 41 -13.51 -6.76 -1.11
C ALA A 41 -14.55 -5.75 -1.60
N LYS A 42 -15.47 -6.20 -2.47
CA LYS A 42 -16.61 -5.36 -2.90
C LYS A 42 -17.44 -5.00 -1.67
N GLY A 43 -17.57 -3.71 -1.37
CA GLY A 43 -18.35 -3.21 -0.24
C GLY A 43 -17.52 -2.69 0.94
N GLN A 44 -16.28 -2.28 0.73
CA GLN A 44 -15.56 -1.42 1.67
C GLN A 44 -15.27 -0.09 0.97
N THR A 45 -16.16 0.89 1.11
CA THR A 45 -15.81 2.27 0.73
C THR A 45 -14.69 2.77 1.64
N ARG A 46 -13.87 3.72 1.17
CA ARG A 46 -12.79 4.34 1.95
C ARG A 46 -13.27 4.88 3.31
N GLU A 47 -14.54 5.28 3.37
CA GLU A 47 -15.26 5.76 4.56
C GLU A 47 -15.55 4.65 5.59
N GLU A 48 -15.80 3.42 5.15
CA GLU A 48 -16.05 2.26 6.02
C GLU A 48 -14.75 1.72 6.63
N VAL A 49 -13.66 1.77 5.87
CA VAL A 49 -12.32 1.38 6.35
C VAL A 49 -11.83 2.33 7.44
N GLN A 50 -11.96 3.65 7.25
CA GLN A 50 -11.57 4.65 8.26
C GLN A 50 -12.39 4.54 9.55
N LYS A 51 -13.69 4.22 9.45
CA LYS A 51 -14.54 4.01 10.64
C LYS A 51 -14.16 2.78 11.46
N ASN A 52 -13.64 1.73 10.81
CA ASN A 52 -13.20 0.52 11.49
C ASN A 52 -11.82 0.68 12.13
N GLU A 53 -10.90 1.44 11.51
CA GLU A 53 -9.58 1.73 12.08
C GLU A 53 -9.66 2.66 13.30
N ALA A 54 -10.59 3.62 13.33
CA ALA A 54 -10.80 4.52 14.47
C ALA A 54 -11.49 3.88 15.70
N LYS A 55 -11.90 2.61 15.60
CA LYS A 55 -12.57 1.85 16.67
C LYS A 55 -11.65 0.86 17.39
N ILE A 56 -10.38 0.79 17.01
CA ILE A 56 -9.35 -0.04 17.64
C ILE A 56 -8.53 0.81 18.61
#